data_AF-K8EP17-F1
#
_entry.id   AF-K8EP17-F1
#
_cell.length_a   1.000
_cell.length_b   1.000
_cell.length_c   1.000
_cell.angle_alpha   90.00
_cell.angle_beta   90.00
_cell.angle_gamma   90.00
#
_symmetry.space_group_name_H-M   'P 1'
#
loop_
_entity.id
_entity.type
_entity.pdbx_description
1 polymer ?
#
loop_
_entity_poly.entity_id
_entity_poly.type
_entity_poly.pdbx_seq_one_letter_code
_entity_poly.pdbx_strand_id
1 'polypeptide(L)'
;MQNAVIKEHFIEDIEESVQHEVCFNDAIHCERNSIGHDGRAAEIKNNMIQKKIGRPRAKSLFSSIFTQSYDKKRHMHPKLLSVDIAAYGLGWKESEKCLALFFLLIFSISWGMLISFDEGSKLFYFDHSYWVKLLTQNCFFLLVFSICGFLVVTCDWKDSYSRKSCHVVMYLTPLLVHLIWPSGETKLPDIWEMSWTVWFQFVPFLFLMKPLRRCSALLMLSFRAVDRAQDRPHTLAWIISQLVASYMVIICLYSYLSVRKGLPNEAGKLILVPIIVNVFGDGLAEPIGVRFGRHKYRASALWYDGKCCSGNFHRTYEGSACVYFITLFSLFPFEGSLSSKQFIALLFLLPPVMTLSEAWAPHTWDNPFITLMGTLTIFMVYEVI
;
A
#
# COMPACT_ATOMS: atom_id res chain seq x y z
N MET A 1 -3.32 -3.82 -42.75
CA MET A 1 -3.01 -5.23 -42.47
C MET A 1 -1.53 -5.46 -42.17
N GLN A 2 -0.59 -5.02 -43.01
CA GLN A 2 0.86 -5.24 -42.77
C GLN A 2 1.39 -4.76 -41.40
N ASN A 3 0.94 -3.61 -40.88
CA ASN A 3 1.42 -3.10 -39.58
C ASN A 3 0.81 -3.78 -38.34
N ALA A 4 -0.27 -4.56 -38.48
CA ALA A 4 -0.81 -5.38 -37.41
C ALA A 4 -0.02 -6.69 -37.29
N VAL A 5 0.29 -7.29 -38.45
CA VAL A 5 1.13 -8.49 -38.58
C VAL A 5 2.54 -8.27 -38.02
N ILE A 6 3.15 -7.10 -38.27
CA ILE A 6 4.49 -6.77 -37.71
C ILE A 6 4.45 -6.63 -36.18
N LYS A 7 3.33 -6.16 -35.63
CA LYS A 7 3.17 -5.98 -34.18
C LYS A 7 2.85 -7.29 -33.48
N GLU A 8 2.07 -8.17 -34.12
CA GLU A 8 1.83 -9.54 -33.66
C GLU A 8 3.12 -10.35 -33.72
N HIS A 9 3.87 -10.34 -34.83
CA HIS A 9 5.16 -11.04 -34.91
C HIS A 9 6.20 -10.55 -33.90
N PHE A 10 6.33 -9.23 -33.70
CA PHE A 10 7.28 -8.72 -32.69
C PHE A 10 6.85 -9.08 -31.26
N ILE A 11 5.56 -9.25 -31.00
CA ILE A 11 5.04 -9.66 -29.69
C ILE A 11 5.16 -11.19 -29.52
N GLU A 12 4.90 -11.97 -30.57
CA GLU A 12 5.09 -13.43 -30.63
C GLU A 12 6.57 -13.78 -30.44
N ASP A 13 7.51 -13.10 -31.10
CA ASP A 13 8.96 -13.30 -30.93
C ASP A 13 9.41 -13.00 -29.47
N ILE A 14 8.76 -12.04 -28.82
CA ILE A 14 9.02 -11.73 -27.41
C ILE A 14 8.37 -12.78 -26.49
N GLU A 15 7.17 -13.25 -26.80
CA GLU A 15 6.48 -14.29 -26.03
C GLU A 15 7.21 -15.64 -26.13
N GLU A 16 7.65 -16.06 -27.33
CA GLU A 16 8.45 -17.27 -27.53
C GLU A 16 9.80 -17.17 -26.82
N SER A 17 10.53 -16.06 -26.98
CA SER A 17 11.83 -15.90 -26.31
C SER A 17 11.74 -15.80 -24.78
N VAL A 18 10.59 -15.37 -24.23
CA VAL A 18 10.34 -15.35 -22.79
C VAL A 18 9.84 -16.72 -22.29
N GLN A 19 9.00 -17.43 -23.02
CA GLN A 19 8.51 -18.77 -22.65
C GLN A 19 9.61 -19.83 -22.70
N HIS A 20 10.51 -19.77 -23.69
CA HIS A 20 11.60 -20.74 -23.83
C HIS A 20 12.63 -20.65 -22.70
N GLU A 21 12.88 -19.44 -22.14
CA GLU A 21 13.77 -19.23 -20.98
C GLU A 21 13.09 -19.55 -19.63
N VAL A 22 11.77 -19.38 -19.51
CA VAL A 22 11.03 -19.77 -18.30
C VAL A 22 11.10 -21.29 -18.11
N CYS A 23 10.91 -22.07 -19.18
CA CYS A 23 11.11 -23.53 -19.14
C CYS A 23 12.57 -23.93 -18.85
N PHE A 24 13.55 -23.18 -19.33
CA PHE A 24 14.97 -23.50 -19.12
C PHE A 24 15.46 -23.21 -17.70
N ASN A 25 14.93 -22.17 -17.04
CA ASN A 25 15.26 -21.84 -15.66
C ASN A 25 14.45 -22.63 -14.62
N ASP A 26 13.24 -23.09 -14.95
CA ASP A 26 12.47 -23.98 -14.08
C ASP A 26 13.16 -25.36 -13.93
N ALA A 27 14.00 -25.76 -14.89
CA ALA A 27 14.80 -26.98 -14.81
C ALA A 27 16.04 -26.87 -13.89
N ILE A 28 16.47 -25.66 -13.50
CA ILE A 28 17.70 -25.43 -12.71
C ILE A 28 17.39 -25.13 -11.22
N HIS A 29 16.16 -24.78 -10.85
CA HIS A 29 15.81 -24.45 -9.47
C HIS A 29 15.08 -25.58 -8.72
N CYS A 30 15.84 -26.61 -8.33
CA CYS A 30 15.41 -27.60 -7.33
C CYS A 30 16.11 -27.39 -5.97
N GLU A 31 16.22 -26.15 -5.50
CA GLU A 31 16.62 -25.84 -4.12
C GLU A 31 15.64 -24.85 -3.48
N ARG A 32 15.10 -25.24 -2.33
CA ARG A 32 14.11 -24.50 -1.53
C ARG A 32 14.69 -23.16 -1.08
N ASN A 33 14.19 -22.07 -1.65
CA ASN A 33 14.69 -20.73 -1.36
C ASN A 33 13.68 -19.85 -0.59
N SER A 34 14.27 -18.78 -0.04
CA SER A 34 13.80 -17.90 1.04
C SER A 34 13.08 -16.68 0.47
N ILE A 35 12.03 -16.11 1.07
CA ILE A 35 11.30 -14.96 0.46
C ILE A 35 12.11 -13.65 0.45
N GLY A 36 13.08 -13.48 1.35
CA GLY A 36 14.09 -12.41 1.17
C GLY A 36 14.91 -12.61 -0.10
N HIS A 37 15.12 -13.87 -0.49
CA HIS A 37 15.72 -14.29 -1.75
C HIS A 37 14.69 -14.29 -2.89
N ASP A 38 13.43 -14.73 -2.74
CA ASP A 38 12.40 -14.77 -3.79
C ASP A 38 11.90 -13.38 -4.14
N GLY A 39 11.86 -12.50 -3.15
CA GLY A 39 11.53 -11.11 -3.32
C GLY A 39 12.59 -10.31 -4.03
N ARG A 40 13.83 -10.52 -3.62
CA ARG A 40 14.99 -9.97 -4.31
C ARG A 40 15.16 -10.61 -5.68
N ALA A 41 14.89 -11.90 -5.84
CA ALA A 41 14.94 -12.61 -7.11
C ALA A 41 13.82 -12.15 -8.05
N ALA A 42 12.61 -11.90 -7.54
CA ALA A 42 11.52 -11.32 -8.31
C ALA A 42 11.85 -9.87 -8.75
N GLU A 43 12.43 -9.05 -7.86
CA GLU A 43 12.90 -7.71 -8.20
C GLU A 43 14.06 -7.75 -9.21
N ILE A 44 15.01 -8.66 -9.04
CA ILE A 44 16.12 -8.90 -9.97
C ILE A 44 15.56 -9.34 -11.34
N LYS A 45 14.66 -10.33 -11.39
CA LYS A 45 13.99 -10.82 -12.61
C LYS A 45 13.27 -9.67 -13.31
N ASN A 46 12.53 -8.86 -12.55
CA ASN A 46 11.83 -7.70 -13.08
C ASN A 46 12.81 -6.65 -13.66
N ASN A 47 13.94 -6.40 -12.99
CA ASN A 47 14.99 -5.53 -13.49
C ASN A 47 15.68 -6.09 -14.74
N MET A 48 15.85 -7.41 -14.85
CA MET A 48 16.35 -8.05 -16.07
C MET A 48 15.38 -7.86 -17.23
N ILE A 49 14.08 -8.08 -17.02
CA ILE A 49 13.02 -7.84 -18.02
C ILE A 49 13.05 -6.37 -18.46
N GLN A 50 13.11 -5.43 -17.51
CA GLN A 50 13.17 -4.00 -17.80
C GLN A 50 14.44 -3.60 -18.56
N LYS A 51 15.59 -4.24 -18.29
CA LYS A 51 16.85 -4.04 -19.03
C LYS A 51 16.78 -4.62 -20.44
N LYS A 52 16.17 -5.80 -20.63
CA LYS A 52 15.97 -6.45 -21.94
C LYS A 52 15.07 -5.61 -22.85
N ILE A 53 13.94 -5.11 -22.33
CA ILE A 53 13.01 -4.21 -23.05
C ILE A 53 13.62 -2.80 -23.24
N GLY A 54 14.50 -2.41 -22.33
CA GLY A 54 15.13 -1.09 -22.28
C GLY A 54 14.23 -0.04 -21.62
N ARG A 55 14.86 0.95 -21.00
CA ARG A 55 14.14 2.04 -20.32
C ARG A 55 13.58 3.06 -21.33
N PRO A 56 12.39 3.62 -21.09
CA PRO A 56 11.90 4.75 -21.87
C PRO A 56 12.70 6.02 -21.53
N ARG A 57 12.89 6.91 -22.51
CA ARG A 57 13.53 8.21 -22.26
C ARG A 57 12.50 9.15 -21.65
N ALA A 58 12.91 10.01 -20.72
CA ALA A 58 12.01 10.99 -20.07
C ALA A 58 11.17 11.77 -21.09
N LYS A 59 11.80 12.32 -22.14
CA LYS A 59 11.10 13.08 -23.20
C LYS A 59 10.00 12.27 -23.92
N SER A 60 10.25 11.00 -24.24
CA SER A 60 9.25 10.16 -24.94
C SER A 60 8.09 9.80 -24.02
N LEU A 61 8.39 9.59 -22.74
CA LEU A 61 7.39 9.29 -21.72
C LEU A 61 6.49 10.50 -21.43
N PHE A 62 7.07 11.70 -21.24
CA PHE A 62 6.31 12.94 -21.10
C PHE A 62 5.45 13.21 -22.33
N SER A 63 5.98 13.00 -23.53
CA SER A 63 5.19 13.05 -24.75
C SER A 63 3.99 12.10 -24.67
N SER A 64 4.16 10.83 -24.25
CA SER A 64 3.02 9.91 -24.11
C SER A 64 1.99 10.28 -23.03
N ILE A 65 2.37 11.10 -22.03
CA ILE A 65 1.46 11.60 -20.99
C ILE A 65 0.63 12.77 -21.54
N PHE A 66 1.26 13.71 -22.24
CA PHE A 66 0.63 14.97 -22.67
C PHE A 66 0.08 14.94 -24.11
N THR A 67 0.72 14.19 -25.00
CA THR A 67 0.23 13.95 -26.37
C THR A 67 -0.71 12.76 -26.36
N GLN A 68 -1.84 12.92 -25.70
CA GLN A 68 -3.02 12.11 -25.95
C GLN A 68 -3.60 12.60 -27.29
N SER A 69 -2.88 12.35 -28.39
CA SER A 69 -3.27 12.80 -29.72
C SER A 69 -4.67 12.27 -30.01
N TYR A 70 -5.54 13.17 -30.49
CA TYR A 70 -6.95 13.00 -30.83
C TYR A 70 -7.20 11.93 -31.92
N ASP A 71 -6.15 11.24 -32.36
CA ASP A 71 -6.20 10.18 -33.35
C ASP A 71 -6.58 8.84 -32.68
N LYS A 72 -7.48 8.09 -33.32
CA LYS A 72 -8.35 7.03 -32.78
C LYS A 72 -7.64 5.78 -32.20
N LYS A 73 -6.33 5.81 -31.97
CA LYS A 73 -5.56 4.70 -31.39
C LYS A 73 -4.81 5.19 -30.16
N ARG A 74 -5.31 4.82 -28.97
CA ARG A 74 -4.67 5.08 -27.66
C ARG A 74 -3.24 4.53 -27.67
N HIS A 75 -2.24 5.36 -27.93
CA HIS A 75 -0.85 4.93 -27.96
C HIS A 75 -0.24 5.02 -26.56
N MET A 76 -0.54 4.02 -25.71
CA MET A 76 0.24 3.75 -24.52
C MET A 76 1.72 3.59 -24.91
N HIS A 77 2.64 4.12 -24.10
CA HIS A 77 4.07 3.98 -24.37
C HIS A 77 4.44 2.48 -24.47
N PRO A 78 5.01 2.01 -25.60
CA PRO A 78 5.15 0.58 -25.89
C PRO A 78 6.02 -0.16 -24.85
N LYS A 79 7.07 0.51 -24.35
CA LYS A 79 7.92 -0.03 -23.28
C LYS A 79 7.21 -0.18 -21.92
N LEU A 80 6.28 0.74 -21.58
CA LEU A 80 5.49 0.60 -20.36
C LEU A 80 4.50 -0.54 -20.49
N LEU A 81 3.84 -0.63 -21.64
CA LEU A 81 2.84 -1.65 -21.91
C LEU A 81 3.45 -3.06 -21.97
N SER A 82 4.60 -3.24 -22.59
CA SER A 82 5.28 -4.53 -22.68
C SER A 82 5.71 -5.08 -21.32
N VAL A 83 6.26 -4.22 -20.44
CA VAL A 83 6.61 -4.63 -19.06
C VAL A 83 5.37 -5.03 -18.27
N ASP A 84 4.27 -4.30 -18.41
CA ASP A 84 3.00 -4.64 -17.75
C ASP A 84 2.38 -5.92 -18.32
N ILE A 85 2.43 -6.15 -19.63
CA ILE A 85 1.96 -7.39 -20.27
C ILE A 85 2.81 -8.57 -19.81
N ALA A 86 4.14 -8.43 -19.74
CA ALA A 86 5.02 -9.49 -19.25
C ALA A 86 4.72 -9.87 -17.79
N ALA A 87 4.29 -8.91 -16.98
CA ALA A 87 3.98 -9.13 -15.56
C ALA A 87 2.55 -9.62 -15.29
N TYR A 88 1.56 -9.15 -16.06
CA TYR A 88 0.14 -9.34 -15.78
C TYR A 88 -0.63 -10.03 -16.92
N GLY A 89 -0.01 -10.28 -18.07
CA GLY A 89 -0.64 -10.81 -19.27
C GLY A 89 -1.52 -9.78 -20.02
N LEU A 90 -1.81 -10.06 -21.29
CA LEU A 90 -2.60 -9.14 -22.13
C LEU A 90 -4.09 -9.12 -21.74
N GLY A 91 -4.74 -10.29 -21.66
CA GLY A 91 -6.19 -10.37 -21.41
C GLY A 91 -6.59 -10.08 -19.96
N TRP A 92 -7.79 -9.55 -19.74
CA TRP A 92 -8.39 -9.42 -18.41
C TRP A 92 -9.12 -10.72 -18.05
N LYS A 93 -8.53 -11.53 -17.15
CA LYS A 93 -9.01 -12.87 -16.82
C LYS A 93 -10.33 -12.80 -16.06
N GLU A 94 -11.15 -13.86 -16.15
CA GLU A 94 -12.43 -13.92 -15.41
C GLU A 94 -12.26 -13.81 -13.89
N SER A 95 -11.20 -14.41 -13.33
CA SER A 95 -10.88 -14.25 -11.90
C SER A 95 -10.53 -12.81 -11.52
N GLU A 96 -9.81 -12.09 -12.39
CA GLU A 96 -9.51 -10.66 -12.20
C GLU A 96 -10.78 -9.79 -12.31
N LYS A 97 -11.73 -10.15 -13.18
CA LYS A 97 -13.03 -9.46 -13.31
C LYS A 97 -13.91 -9.68 -12.08
N CYS A 98 -14.03 -10.93 -11.63
CA CYS A 98 -14.81 -11.28 -10.44
C CYS A 98 -14.29 -10.53 -9.21
N LEU A 99 -12.97 -10.50 -9.04
CA LEU A 99 -12.32 -9.78 -7.95
C LEU A 99 -12.53 -8.26 -8.04
N ALA A 100 -12.46 -7.67 -9.23
CA ALA A 100 -12.76 -6.26 -9.44
C ALA A 100 -14.23 -5.93 -9.11
N LEU A 101 -15.17 -6.76 -9.56
CA LEU A 101 -16.59 -6.60 -9.24
C LEU A 101 -16.86 -6.72 -7.74
N PHE A 102 -16.21 -7.67 -7.07
CA PHE A 102 -16.29 -7.83 -5.63
C PHE A 102 -15.80 -6.58 -4.88
N PHE A 103 -14.65 -6.02 -5.28
CA PHE A 103 -14.16 -4.77 -4.68
C PHE A 103 -15.04 -3.58 -4.97
N LEU A 104 -15.59 -3.46 -6.19
CA LEU A 104 -16.55 -2.41 -6.53
C LEU A 104 -17.83 -2.53 -5.70
N LEU A 105 -18.33 -3.75 -5.48
CA LEU A 105 -19.49 -4.01 -4.64
C LEU A 105 -19.23 -3.59 -3.19
N ILE A 106 -18.11 -4.03 -2.59
CA ILE A 106 -17.72 -3.61 -1.23
C ILE A 106 -17.61 -2.09 -1.16
N PHE A 107 -16.93 -1.47 -2.13
CA PHE A 107 -16.75 -0.03 -2.18
C PHE A 107 -18.10 0.70 -2.21
N SER A 108 -19.04 0.27 -3.06
CA SER A 108 -20.38 0.84 -3.16
C SER A 108 -21.21 0.63 -1.89
N ILE A 109 -21.15 -0.56 -1.27
CA ILE A 109 -21.86 -0.84 -0.02
C ILE A 109 -21.32 0.05 1.10
N SER A 110 -20.00 0.09 1.30
CA SER A 110 -19.38 0.92 2.33
C SER A 110 -19.62 2.41 2.10
N TRP A 111 -19.63 2.86 0.84
CA TRP A 111 -20.01 4.23 0.50
C TRP A 111 -21.46 4.53 0.88
N GLY A 112 -22.39 3.62 0.57
CA GLY A 112 -23.80 3.75 0.97
C GLY A 112 -24.00 3.75 2.49
N MET A 113 -23.22 2.93 3.21
CA MET A 113 -23.20 2.93 4.67
C MET A 113 -22.69 4.26 5.22
N LEU A 114 -21.58 4.80 4.71
CA LEU A 114 -21.06 6.10 5.14
C LEU A 114 -22.08 7.21 4.95
N ILE A 115 -22.80 7.23 3.81
CA ILE A 115 -23.89 8.18 3.58
C ILE A 115 -25.01 8.03 4.62
N SER A 116 -25.34 6.79 4.98
CA SER A 116 -26.48 6.50 5.86
C SER A 116 -26.17 6.79 7.34
N PHE A 117 -24.93 6.58 7.78
CA PHE A 117 -24.52 6.78 9.17
C PHE A 117 -24.03 8.20 9.46
N ASP A 118 -23.54 8.92 8.45
CA ASP A 118 -23.23 10.33 8.58
C ASP A 118 -24.54 11.13 8.46
N GLU A 119 -25.27 11.26 9.57
CA GLU A 119 -26.57 11.98 9.68
C GLU A 119 -26.47 13.44 9.21
N GLY A 120 -25.27 14.02 9.20
CA GLY A 120 -24.95 15.35 8.67
C GLY A 120 -24.32 15.33 7.27
N SER A 121 -24.44 14.22 6.53
CA SER A 121 -23.63 13.97 5.34
C SER A 121 -23.61 15.17 4.41
N LYS A 122 -22.37 15.66 4.18
CA LYS A 122 -22.00 16.75 3.25
C LYS A 122 -22.38 16.50 1.78
N LEU A 123 -23.15 15.43 1.55
CA LEU A 123 -23.73 15.01 0.29
C LEU A 123 -25.14 15.62 0.10
N PHE A 124 -25.91 15.78 1.18
CA PHE A 124 -27.21 16.47 1.14
C PHE A 124 -27.06 18.00 1.26
N TYR A 125 -26.01 18.47 1.93
CA TYR A 125 -25.55 19.86 1.91
C TYR A 125 -24.18 19.89 1.22
N PHE A 126 -24.15 20.12 -0.09
CA PHE A 126 -22.93 20.02 -0.91
C PHE A 126 -21.88 21.05 -0.46
N ASP A 127 -21.00 20.63 0.44
CA ASP A 127 -19.88 21.42 0.92
C ASP A 127 -18.76 21.38 -0.13
N HIS A 128 -18.78 22.36 -1.05
CA HIS A 128 -17.78 22.50 -2.10
C HIS A 128 -16.33 22.43 -1.56
N SER A 129 -16.08 23.04 -0.40
CA SER A 129 -14.75 23.10 0.23
C SER A 129 -14.26 21.69 0.57
N TYR A 130 -15.15 20.90 1.16
CA TYR A 130 -14.87 19.51 1.52
C TYR A 130 -14.63 18.60 0.31
N TRP A 131 -15.45 18.68 -0.73
CA TRP A 131 -15.27 17.86 -1.93
C TRP A 131 -14.00 18.25 -2.69
N VAL A 132 -13.66 19.54 -2.74
CA VAL A 132 -12.38 20.02 -3.31
C VAL A 132 -11.20 19.51 -2.50
N LYS A 133 -11.29 19.49 -1.16
CA LYS A 133 -10.27 18.89 -0.27
C LYS A 133 -10.03 17.42 -0.60
N LEU A 134 -11.09 16.61 -0.71
CA LEU A 134 -10.97 15.18 -1.07
C LEU A 134 -10.40 14.97 -2.48
N LEU A 135 -10.84 15.76 -3.45
CA LEU A 135 -10.30 15.70 -4.82
C LEU A 135 -8.81 16.05 -4.84
N THR A 136 -8.43 17.12 -4.14
CA THR A 136 -7.03 17.58 -4.04
C THR A 136 -6.13 16.51 -3.43
N GLN A 137 -6.58 15.85 -2.36
CA GLN A 137 -5.88 14.72 -1.74
C GLN A 137 -5.61 13.59 -2.75
N ASN A 138 -6.61 13.22 -3.57
CA ASN A 138 -6.48 12.11 -4.51
C ASN A 138 -5.64 12.47 -5.74
N CYS A 139 -5.75 13.71 -6.22
CA CYS A 139 -4.84 14.25 -7.24
C CYS A 139 -3.40 14.24 -6.74
N PHE A 140 -3.17 14.58 -5.47
CA PHE A 140 -1.84 14.52 -4.85
C PHE A 140 -1.30 13.08 -4.79
N PHE A 141 -2.11 12.09 -4.44
CA PHE A 141 -1.70 10.68 -4.48
C PHE A 141 -1.29 10.25 -5.88
N LEU A 142 -2.14 10.50 -6.88
CA LEU A 142 -1.85 10.11 -8.26
C LEU A 142 -0.58 10.80 -8.77
N LEU A 143 -0.35 12.06 -8.40
CA LEU A 143 0.86 12.79 -8.75
C LEU A 143 2.11 12.15 -8.13
N VAL A 144 2.10 11.94 -6.81
CA VAL A 144 3.25 11.35 -6.10
C VAL A 144 3.54 9.94 -6.61
N PHE A 145 2.51 9.11 -6.79
CA PHE A 145 2.67 7.76 -7.33
C PHE A 145 3.23 7.82 -8.76
N SER A 146 2.73 8.72 -9.60
CA SER A 146 3.26 8.90 -10.96
C SER A 146 4.74 9.31 -10.96
N ILE A 147 5.15 10.21 -10.06
CA ILE A 147 6.55 10.64 -9.91
C ILE A 147 7.41 9.46 -9.45
N CYS A 148 6.96 8.71 -8.44
CA CYS A 148 7.69 7.54 -7.94
C CYS A 148 7.84 6.47 -9.03
N GLY A 149 6.76 6.18 -9.77
CA GLY A 149 6.76 5.26 -10.90
C GLY A 149 7.64 5.73 -12.05
N PHE A 150 7.67 7.04 -12.32
CA PHE A 150 8.60 7.65 -13.27
C PHE A 150 10.04 7.34 -12.88
N LEU A 151 10.43 7.60 -11.62
CA LEU A 151 11.78 7.33 -11.12
C LEU A 151 12.16 5.84 -11.20
N VAL A 152 11.23 4.93 -10.90
CA VAL A 152 11.45 3.49 -11.06
C VAL A 152 11.75 3.14 -12.51
N VAL A 153 10.93 3.64 -13.44
CA VAL A 153 11.01 3.28 -14.86
C VAL A 153 12.22 3.93 -15.53
N THR A 154 12.49 5.21 -15.29
CA THR A 154 13.53 5.97 -16.01
C THR A 154 14.87 6.01 -15.29
N CYS A 155 14.90 6.00 -13.96
CA CYS A 155 16.08 6.30 -13.14
C CYS A 155 16.64 5.11 -12.36
N ASP A 156 16.12 3.89 -12.58
CA ASP A 156 16.53 2.67 -11.84
C ASP A 156 16.33 2.78 -10.33
N TRP A 157 15.30 3.51 -9.92
CA TRP A 157 14.93 3.55 -8.51
C TRP A 157 14.34 2.20 -8.08
N LYS A 158 14.69 1.74 -6.89
CA LYS A 158 14.26 0.43 -6.38
C LYS A 158 12.75 0.39 -6.15
N ASP A 159 12.12 -0.72 -6.54
CA ASP A 159 10.68 -0.92 -6.39
C ASP A 159 10.27 -0.85 -4.90
N SER A 160 11.12 -1.40 -4.02
CA SER A 160 10.92 -1.36 -2.55
C SER A 160 10.86 0.06 -1.98
N TYR A 161 11.76 0.94 -2.41
CA TYR A 161 11.78 2.33 -1.96
C TYR A 161 10.57 3.11 -2.47
N SER A 162 10.24 2.98 -3.76
CA SER A 162 9.05 3.59 -4.33
C SER A 162 7.78 3.20 -3.57
N ARG A 163 7.60 1.89 -3.30
CA ARG A 163 6.45 1.37 -2.57
C ARG A 163 6.36 1.93 -1.15
N LYS A 164 7.47 1.95 -0.41
CA LYS A 164 7.51 2.47 0.97
C LYS A 164 7.30 3.99 1.02
N SER A 165 7.80 4.75 0.03
CA SER A 165 7.48 6.17 -0.11
C SER A 165 5.99 6.40 -0.40
N CYS A 166 5.39 5.62 -1.31
CA CYS A 166 3.97 5.67 -1.60
C CYS A 166 3.13 5.33 -0.37
N HIS A 167 3.52 4.32 0.41
CA HIS A 167 2.90 3.94 1.67
C HIS A 167 2.89 5.08 2.70
N VAL A 168 4.04 5.71 2.95
CA VAL A 168 4.13 6.85 3.88
C VAL A 168 3.20 7.98 3.44
N VAL A 169 3.23 8.33 2.15
CA VAL A 169 2.39 9.39 1.60
C VAL A 169 0.91 9.04 1.72
N MET A 170 0.54 7.78 1.45
CA MET A 170 -0.83 7.27 1.55
C MET A 170 -1.37 7.50 2.97
N TYR A 171 -0.66 7.07 4.01
CA TYR A 171 -1.17 7.23 5.38
C TYR A 171 -1.05 8.68 5.93
N LEU A 172 -0.03 9.44 5.52
CA LEU A 172 0.22 10.76 6.08
C LEU A 172 -0.65 11.86 5.46
N THR A 173 -1.01 11.75 4.18
CA THR A 173 -1.74 12.80 3.47
C THR A 173 -3.12 13.10 4.05
N PRO A 174 -3.99 12.12 4.41
CA PRO A 174 -5.28 12.43 5.01
C PRO A 174 -5.15 13.29 6.28
N LEU A 175 -4.14 13.00 7.10
CA LEU A 175 -3.81 13.77 8.30
C LEU A 175 -3.30 15.17 7.96
N LEU A 176 -2.33 15.30 7.05
CA LEU A 176 -1.77 16.60 6.66
C LEU A 176 -2.80 17.52 5.99
N VAL A 177 -3.62 16.95 5.10
CA VAL A 177 -4.68 17.69 4.41
C VAL A 177 -5.71 18.17 5.41
N HIS A 178 -6.01 17.40 6.47
CA HIS A 178 -6.87 17.87 7.55
C HIS A 178 -6.21 18.96 8.42
N LEU A 179 -4.92 18.86 8.71
CA LEU A 179 -4.19 19.90 9.47
C LEU A 179 -4.12 21.24 8.74
N ILE A 180 -3.96 21.21 7.40
CA ILE A 180 -3.87 22.41 6.56
C ILE A 180 -5.26 22.96 6.23
N TRP A 181 -6.24 22.07 6.04
CA TRP A 181 -7.62 22.40 5.66
C TRP A 181 -8.62 21.77 6.64
N PRO A 182 -8.69 22.24 7.89
CA PRO A 182 -9.62 21.72 8.90
C PRO A 182 -11.07 22.01 8.50
N SER A 183 -11.97 21.07 8.77
CA SER A 183 -13.42 21.23 8.49
C SER A 183 -14.23 21.72 9.69
N GLY A 184 -13.62 21.86 10.86
CA GLY A 184 -14.27 22.28 12.10
C GLY A 184 -13.34 23.07 13.01
N GLU A 185 -13.79 23.35 14.24
CA GLU A 185 -13.03 24.13 15.22
C GLU A 185 -11.81 23.36 15.77
N THR A 186 -11.87 22.03 15.77
CA THR A 186 -10.73 21.19 16.16
C THR A 186 -9.78 20.95 14.99
N LYS A 187 -8.48 20.93 15.27
CA LYS A 187 -7.44 20.55 14.29
C LYS A 187 -7.33 19.04 14.04
N LEU A 188 -8.12 18.23 14.73
CA LEU A 188 -8.14 16.78 14.58
C LEU A 188 -9.44 16.36 13.89
N PRO A 189 -9.36 15.39 12.95
CA PRO A 189 -10.52 14.97 12.20
C PRO A 189 -11.47 14.18 13.08
N ASP A 190 -12.75 14.45 12.92
CA ASP A 190 -13.80 13.57 13.44
C ASP A 190 -13.73 12.19 12.75
N ILE A 191 -14.32 11.16 13.37
CA ILE A 191 -14.35 9.81 12.79
C ILE A 191 -14.95 9.81 11.40
N TRP A 192 -16.05 10.52 11.16
CA TRP A 192 -16.70 10.49 9.85
C TRP A 192 -15.86 11.19 8.79
N GLU A 193 -15.22 12.30 9.16
CA GLU A 193 -14.30 12.99 8.26
C GLU A 193 -13.09 12.11 7.90
N MET A 194 -12.49 11.45 8.90
CA MET A 194 -11.39 10.51 8.70
C MET A 194 -11.84 9.30 7.87
N SER A 195 -13.05 8.80 8.14
CA SER A 195 -13.66 7.69 7.42
C SER A 195 -13.80 7.99 5.94
N TRP A 196 -14.37 9.15 5.60
CA TRP A 196 -14.49 9.60 4.23
C TRP A 196 -13.14 9.83 3.55
N THR A 197 -12.17 10.46 4.21
CA THR A 197 -10.84 10.71 3.62
C THR A 197 -10.09 9.42 3.31
N VAL A 198 -10.16 8.42 4.20
CA VAL A 198 -9.59 7.08 3.99
C VAL A 198 -10.36 6.33 2.92
N TRP A 199 -11.70 6.40 2.90
CA TRP A 199 -12.48 5.69 1.90
C TRP A 199 -12.31 6.28 0.49
N PHE A 200 -12.18 7.61 0.36
CA PHE A 200 -11.88 8.24 -0.92
C PHE A 200 -10.52 7.85 -1.49
N GLN A 201 -9.56 7.47 -0.64
CA GLN A 201 -8.24 7.02 -1.07
C GLN A 201 -8.28 5.72 -1.90
N PHE A 202 -9.37 4.95 -1.84
CA PHE A 202 -9.56 3.78 -2.70
C PHE A 202 -9.85 4.16 -4.15
N VAL A 203 -10.34 5.38 -4.43
CA VAL A 203 -10.70 5.83 -5.79
C VAL A 203 -9.51 5.76 -6.75
N PRO A 204 -8.31 6.29 -6.43
CA PRO A 204 -7.11 6.07 -7.24
C PRO A 204 -6.85 4.60 -7.57
N PHE A 205 -6.99 3.68 -6.61
CA PHE A 205 -6.76 2.25 -6.84
C PHE A 205 -7.75 1.62 -7.81
N LEU A 206 -8.99 2.10 -7.87
CA LEU A 206 -9.96 1.71 -8.91
C LEU A 206 -9.43 2.07 -10.31
N PHE A 207 -8.85 3.26 -10.49
CA PHE A 207 -8.23 3.65 -11.76
C PHE A 207 -6.97 2.83 -12.10
N LEU A 208 -6.31 2.23 -11.10
CA LEU A 208 -5.15 1.36 -11.31
C LEU A 208 -5.52 -0.07 -11.74
N MET A 209 -6.82 -0.39 -11.82
CA MET A 209 -7.27 -1.66 -12.40
C MET A 209 -6.80 -1.79 -13.86
N LYS A 210 -6.42 -3.01 -14.24
CA LYS A 210 -5.81 -3.36 -15.53
C LYS A 210 -6.41 -2.68 -16.77
N PRO A 211 -7.74 -2.72 -17.03
CA PRO A 211 -8.31 -2.06 -18.20
C PRO A 211 -8.18 -0.53 -18.15
N LEU A 212 -8.33 0.08 -16.97
CA LEU A 212 -8.29 1.52 -16.79
C LEU A 212 -6.86 2.06 -16.79
N ARG A 213 -5.93 1.42 -16.09
CA ARG A 213 -4.53 1.85 -16.04
C ARG A 213 -3.88 1.87 -17.42
N ARG A 214 -4.24 0.91 -18.28
CA ARG A 214 -3.72 0.80 -19.66
C ARG A 214 -4.26 1.87 -20.61
N CYS A 215 -5.21 2.71 -20.16
CA CYS A 215 -5.71 3.83 -20.93
C CYS A 215 -4.83 5.10 -20.82
N SER A 216 -3.99 5.20 -19.79
CA SER A 216 -3.20 6.41 -19.51
C SER A 216 -1.80 6.06 -19.01
N ALA A 217 -0.78 6.67 -19.63
CA ALA A 217 0.61 6.51 -19.19
C ALA A 217 0.79 6.95 -17.73
N LEU A 218 0.05 7.96 -17.27
CA LEU A 218 0.08 8.43 -15.89
C LEU A 218 -0.39 7.32 -14.92
N LEU A 219 -1.52 6.68 -15.21
CA LEU A 219 -2.03 5.58 -14.37
C LEU A 219 -1.11 4.36 -14.39
N MET A 220 -0.47 4.07 -15.53
CA MET A 220 0.55 3.03 -15.62
C MET A 220 1.76 3.31 -14.72
N LEU A 221 2.23 4.57 -14.69
CA LEU A 221 3.33 4.96 -13.81
C LEU A 221 2.90 4.87 -12.34
N SER A 222 1.72 5.38 -12.00
CA SER A 222 1.19 5.27 -10.64
C SER A 222 1.10 3.82 -10.17
N PHE A 223 0.61 2.92 -11.02
CA PHE A 223 0.57 1.50 -10.68
C PHE A 223 1.97 0.92 -10.50
N ARG A 224 2.92 1.29 -11.36
CA ARG A 224 4.29 0.79 -11.27
C ARG A 224 5.00 1.24 -9.99
N ALA A 225 4.60 2.35 -9.39
CA ALA A 225 5.18 2.86 -8.14
C ALA A 225 4.83 2.01 -6.92
N VAL A 226 3.65 1.41 -6.91
CA VAL A 226 3.13 0.56 -5.83
C VAL A 226 3.25 -0.93 -6.14
N ASP A 227 3.64 -1.27 -7.37
CA ASP A 227 3.76 -2.63 -7.85
C ASP A 227 4.85 -3.40 -7.10
N ARG A 228 4.50 -4.56 -6.54
CA ARG A 228 5.40 -5.45 -5.82
C ARG A 228 5.56 -6.75 -6.61
N ALA A 229 6.78 -7.00 -7.08
CA ALA A 229 7.07 -8.14 -7.96
C ALA A 229 6.69 -9.51 -7.36
N GLN A 230 6.78 -9.66 -6.03
CA GLN A 230 6.39 -10.86 -5.28
C GLN A 230 4.89 -11.13 -5.29
N ASP A 231 4.08 -10.08 -5.34
CA ASP A 231 2.64 -10.15 -5.15
C ASP A 231 1.89 -10.31 -6.49
N ARG A 232 2.62 -10.36 -7.62
CA ARG A 232 2.06 -10.50 -8.97
C ARG A 232 1.40 -11.87 -9.15
N PRO A 233 0.25 -11.95 -9.84
CA PRO A 233 -0.50 -10.87 -10.50
C PRO A 233 -1.52 -10.16 -9.58
N HIS A 234 -1.52 -10.44 -8.27
CA HIS A 234 -2.55 -10.02 -7.33
C HIS A 234 -2.20 -8.77 -6.51
N THR A 235 -1.17 -8.02 -6.89
CA THR A 235 -0.68 -6.84 -6.17
C THR A 235 -1.77 -5.86 -5.75
N LEU A 236 -2.68 -5.50 -6.68
CA LEU A 236 -3.75 -4.55 -6.38
C LEU A 236 -4.75 -5.11 -5.36
N ALA A 237 -5.08 -6.40 -5.46
CA ALA A 237 -6.00 -7.06 -4.54
C ALA A 237 -5.43 -7.12 -3.13
N TRP A 238 -4.13 -7.43 -3.02
CA TRP A 238 -3.41 -7.41 -1.77
C TRP A 238 -3.43 -6.02 -1.12
N ILE A 239 -3.08 -4.96 -1.86
CA ILE A 239 -3.10 -3.57 -1.35
C ILE A 239 -4.50 -3.19 -0.86
N ILE A 240 -5.55 -3.46 -1.66
CA ILE A 240 -6.93 -3.13 -1.28
C ILE A 240 -7.33 -3.92 -0.03
N SER A 241 -7.04 -5.22 0.03
CA SER A 241 -7.38 -6.06 1.19
C SER A 241 -6.70 -5.58 2.48
N GLN A 242 -5.42 -5.18 2.41
CA GLN A 242 -4.69 -4.63 3.55
C GLN A 242 -5.31 -3.34 4.05
N LEU A 243 -5.66 -2.43 3.14
CA LEU A 243 -6.27 -1.14 3.48
C LEU A 243 -7.63 -1.33 4.13
N VAL A 244 -8.49 -2.17 3.56
CA VAL A 244 -9.81 -2.49 4.13
C VAL A 244 -9.66 -3.11 5.51
N ALA A 245 -8.80 -4.13 5.66
CA ALA A 245 -8.59 -4.80 6.94
C ALA A 245 -8.03 -3.85 8.01
N SER A 246 -7.03 -3.02 7.67
CA SER A 246 -6.45 -2.04 8.61
C SER A 246 -7.49 -1.02 9.07
N TYR A 247 -8.30 -0.54 8.13
CA TYR A 247 -9.37 0.42 8.42
C TYR A 247 -10.45 -0.16 9.32
N MET A 248 -10.87 -1.41 9.08
CA MET A 248 -11.83 -2.11 9.96
C MET A 248 -11.31 -2.22 11.39
N VAL A 249 -10.04 -2.58 11.57
CA VAL A 249 -9.42 -2.66 12.91
C VAL A 249 -9.43 -1.30 13.61
N ILE A 250 -9.10 -0.22 12.90
CA ILE A 250 -9.09 1.14 13.46
C ILE A 250 -10.49 1.58 13.89
N ILE A 251 -11.51 1.35 13.05
CA ILE A 251 -12.89 1.66 13.40
C ILE A 251 -13.32 0.88 14.64
N CYS A 252 -13.05 -0.43 14.70
CA CYS A 252 -13.41 -1.24 15.86
C CYS A 252 -12.82 -0.68 17.16
N LEU A 253 -11.54 -0.28 17.15
CA LEU A 253 -10.91 0.35 18.32
C LEU A 253 -11.56 1.68 18.66
N TYR A 254 -11.76 2.55 17.66
CA TYR A 254 -12.37 3.85 17.89
C TYR A 254 -13.79 3.72 18.45
N SER A 255 -14.63 2.87 17.85
CA SER A 255 -15.99 2.62 18.33
C SER A 255 -15.99 2.13 19.78
N TYR A 256 -15.04 1.26 20.13
CA TYR A 256 -14.86 0.82 21.50
C TYR A 256 -14.50 1.98 22.45
N LEU A 257 -13.47 2.76 22.12
CA LEU A 257 -13.02 3.89 22.95
C LEU A 257 -14.09 4.99 23.08
N SER A 258 -14.91 5.19 22.05
CA SER A 258 -15.95 6.22 22.03
C SER A 258 -17.21 5.83 22.82
N VAL A 259 -17.54 4.54 22.90
CA VAL A 259 -18.74 4.05 23.64
C VAL A 259 -18.42 3.80 25.12
N ARG A 260 -17.15 3.54 25.46
CA ARG A 260 -16.74 3.18 26.81
C ARG A 260 -16.82 4.38 27.76
N LYS A 261 -17.83 4.35 28.63
CA LYS A 261 -18.01 5.35 29.70
C LYS A 261 -16.87 5.27 30.72
N GLY A 262 -16.37 6.43 31.15
CA GLY A 262 -15.32 6.55 32.17
C GLY A 262 -13.90 6.73 31.62
N LEU A 263 -13.72 6.72 30.29
CA LEU A 263 -12.46 7.09 29.66
C LEU A 263 -12.28 8.62 29.62
N PRO A 264 -11.04 9.12 29.66
CA PRO A 264 -10.76 10.51 29.35
C PRO A 264 -11.30 10.89 27.96
N ASN A 265 -11.81 12.10 27.81
CA ASN A 265 -12.38 12.60 26.54
C ASN A 265 -11.42 12.48 25.33
N GLU A 266 -10.13 12.31 25.59
CA GLU A 266 -9.07 12.25 24.59
C GLU A 266 -8.53 10.83 24.32
N ALA A 267 -9.08 9.80 24.98
CA ALA A 267 -8.65 8.40 24.81
C ALA A 267 -8.78 7.93 23.36
N GLY A 268 -9.79 8.43 22.63
CA GLY A 268 -9.99 8.15 21.20
C GLY A 268 -8.78 8.50 20.33
N LYS A 269 -7.90 9.42 20.75
CA LYS A 269 -6.69 9.78 20.00
C LYS A 269 -5.62 8.68 20.00
N LEU A 270 -5.71 7.69 20.88
CA LEU A 270 -4.76 6.57 20.91
C LEU A 270 -4.82 5.67 19.68
N ILE A 271 -5.88 5.77 18.85
CA ILE A 271 -5.88 5.12 17.53
C ILE A 271 -4.74 5.60 16.63
N LEU A 272 -4.20 6.80 16.91
CA LEU A 272 -3.08 7.37 16.16
C LEU A 272 -1.78 6.59 16.41
N VAL A 273 -1.64 5.91 17.56
CA VAL A 273 -0.44 5.13 17.90
C VAL A 273 -0.18 4.02 16.87
N PRO A 274 -1.09 3.05 16.65
CA PRO A 274 -0.87 2.02 15.63
C PRO A 274 -0.75 2.61 14.21
N ILE A 275 -1.43 3.71 13.91
CA ILE A 275 -1.28 4.41 12.62
C ILE A 275 0.16 4.92 12.45
N ILE A 276 0.69 5.66 13.44
CA ILE A 276 2.06 6.20 13.43
C ILE A 276 3.08 5.07 13.27
N VAL A 277 2.89 3.94 13.95
CA VAL A 277 3.78 2.79 13.83
C VAL A 277 3.73 2.16 12.44
N ASN A 278 2.56 2.05 11.80
CA ASN A 278 2.50 1.62 10.40
C ASN A 278 3.17 2.61 9.45
N VAL A 279 2.94 3.91 9.62
CA VAL A 279 3.50 4.93 8.72
C VAL A 279 5.02 4.98 8.84
N PHE A 280 5.52 5.18 10.06
CA PHE A 280 6.93 5.47 10.29
C PHE A 280 7.71 4.24 10.72
N GLY A 281 7.14 3.35 11.52
CA GLY A 281 7.79 2.10 11.91
C GLY A 281 7.96 1.19 10.70
N ASP A 282 6.86 0.63 10.19
CA ASP A 282 6.92 -0.27 9.02
C ASP A 282 7.42 0.45 7.75
N GLY A 283 7.01 1.70 7.53
CA GLY A 283 7.43 2.48 6.37
C GLY A 283 8.94 2.74 6.30
N LEU A 284 9.62 2.91 7.44
CA LEU A 284 11.07 3.18 7.50
C LEU A 284 11.92 1.95 7.82
N ALA A 285 11.35 0.90 8.41
CA ALA A 285 12.08 -0.31 8.80
C ALA A 285 12.85 -0.94 7.62
N GLU A 286 12.21 -1.06 6.45
CA GLU A 286 12.85 -1.61 5.25
C GLU A 286 13.98 -0.71 4.72
N PRO A 287 13.78 0.61 4.47
CA PRO A 287 14.87 1.52 4.09
C PRO A 287 16.05 1.53 5.06
N ILE A 288 15.78 1.55 6.37
CA ILE A 288 16.81 1.53 7.41
C ILE A 288 17.54 0.20 7.40
N GLY A 289 16.82 -0.92 7.29
CA GLY A 289 17.42 -2.25 7.18
C GLY A 289 18.29 -2.43 5.95
N VAL A 290 17.90 -1.87 4.80
CA VAL A 290 18.72 -1.94 3.57
C VAL A 290 19.96 -1.06 3.66
N ARG A 291 19.87 0.14 4.26
CA ARG A 291 20.97 1.11 4.30
C ARG A 291 21.95 0.89 5.46
N PHE A 292 21.43 0.52 6.63
CA PHE A 292 22.19 0.43 7.88
C PHE A 292 22.20 -0.97 8.48
N GLY A 293 21.42 -1.91 7.94
CA GLY A 293 21.28 -3.26 8.50
C GLY A 293 22.54 -4.10 8.36
N ARG A 294 23.27 -4.28 9.47
CA ARG A 294 24.45 -5.16 9.53
C ARG A 294 24.08 -6.51 10.13
N HIS A 295 23.15 -6.52 11.08
CA HIS A 295 22.81 -7.70 11.86
C HIS A 295 21.50 -8.29 11.36
N LYS A 296 21.60 -9.38 10.59
CA LYS A 296 20.44 -10.06 10.01
C LYS A 296 19.99 -11.20 10.91
N TYR A 297 18.68 -11.39 10.98
CA TYR A 297 18.08 -12.55 11.62
C TYR A 297 17.02 -13.17 10.71
N ARG A 298 16.75 -14.46 10.93
CA ARG A 298 15.72 -15.19 10.19
C ARG A 298 14.37 -14.96 10.85
N ALA A 299 13.41 -14.54 10.04
CA ALA A 299 12.01 -14.42 10.41
C ALA A 299 11.18 -15.38 9.57
N SER A 300 10.04 -15.83 10.11
CA SER A 300 9.04 -16.61 9.39
C SER A 300 7.73 -15.82 9.40
N ALA A 301 6.94 -15.90 8.33
CA ALA A 301 5.63 -15.27 8.31
C ALA A 301 4.63 -16.18 9.02
N LEU A 302 3.70 -15.59 9.75
CA LEU A 302 2.64 -16.33 10.43
C LEU A 302 1.84 -17.19 9.46
N TRP A 303 1.63 -16.71 8.24
CA TRP A 303 1.00 -17.47 7.16
C TRP A 303 1.67 -17.18 5.82
N TYR A 304 2.09 -18.22 5.11
CA TYR A 304 2.69 -18.15 3.79
C TYR A 304 2.45 -19.46 3.03
N ASP A 305 2.11 -19.37 1.74
CA ASP A 305 1.91 -20.54 0.85
C ASP A 305 1.04 -21.67 1.47
N GLY A 306 -0.07 -21.29 2.10
CA GLY A 306 -1.01 -22.21 2.76
C GLY A 306 -0.49 -22.86 4.04
N LYS A 307 0.66 -22.43 4.58
CA LYS A 307 1.30 -22.98 5.78
C LYS A 307 1.54 -21.91 6.84
N CYS A 308 1.23 -22.25 8.08
CA CYS A 308 1.51 -21.43 9.24
C CYS A 308 3.02 -21.41 9.56
N CYS A 309 3.54 -20.28 10.05
CA CYS A 309 4.93 -20.09 10.47
C CYS A 309 5.95 -20.55 9.42
N SER A 310 5.70 -20.20 8.16
CA SER A 310 6.48 -20.67 7.03
C SER A 310 7.11 -19.51 6.26
N GLY A 311 8.08 -19.83 5.40
CA GLY A 311 8.88 -18.85 4.68
C GLY A 311 10.16 -18.47 5.43
N ASN A 312 11.26 -18.33 4.69
CA ASN A 312 12.56 -17.92 5.23
C ASN A 312 12.79 -16.46 4.87
N PHE A 313 12.45 -15.54 5.77
CA PHE A 313 12.65 -14.12 5.57
C PHE A 313 13.92 -13.68 6.30
N HIS A 314 14.60 -12.68 5.75
CA HIS A 314 15.72 -12.04 6.42
C HIS A 314 15.30 -10.62 6.78
N ARG A 315 15.31 -10.33 8.08
CA ARG A 315 15.09 -9.00 8.65
C ARG A 315 16.38 -8.54 9.30
N THR A 316 16.43 -7.28 9.70
CA THR A 316 17.60 -6.69 10.35
C THR A 316 17.21 -6.15 11.72
N TYR A 317 18.09 -6.30 12.71
CA TYR A 317 17.85 -5.74 14.04
C TYR A 317 17.70 -4.22 13.99
N GLU A 318 18.39 -3.55 13.07
CA GLU A 318 18.30 -2.11 12.88
C GLU A 318 16.92 -1.67 12.33
N GLY A 319 16.31 -2.47 11.46
CA GLY A 319 14.95 -2.23 10.97
C GLY A 319 13.92 -2.43 12.08
N SER A 320 14.05 -3.53 12.84
CA SER A 320 13.18 -3.81 13.99
C SER A 320 13.35 -2.80 15.14
N ALA A 321 14.56 -2.31 15.37
CA ALA A 321 14.82 -1.22 16.33
C ALA A 321 14.11 0.08 15.92
N CYS A 322 14.00 0.37 14.63
CA CYS A 322 13.20 1.50 14.16
C CYS A 322 11.73 1.35 14.57
N VAL A 323 11.12 0.18 14.34
CA VAL A 323 9.73 -0.08 14.76
C VAL A 323 9.58 0.09 16.27
N TYR A 324 10.51 -0.46 17.04
CA TYR A 324 10.53 -0.35 18.50
C TYR A 324 10.56 1.12 18.97
N PHE A 325 11.53 1.91 18.50
CA PHE A 325 11.69 3.30 18.93
C PHE A 325 10.55 4.20 18.45
N ILE A 326 10.05 4.01 17.23
CA ILE A 326 8.88 4.74 16.75
C ILE A 326 7.67 4.43 17.63
N THR A 327 7.45 3.17 17.99
CA THR A 327 6.36 2.78 18.89
C THR A 327 6.52 3.43 20.26
N LEU A 328 7.72 3.38 20.84
CA LEU A 328 8.01 4.01 22.13
C LEU A 328 7.74 5.52 22.09
N PHE A 329 8.26 6.22 21.09
CA PHE A 329 8.11 7.67 20.99
C PHE A 329 6.68 8.11 20.68
N SER A 330 5.90 7.26 20.00
CA SER A 330 4.50 7.54 19.68
C SER A 330 3.59 7.60 20.91
N LEU A 331 4.00 7.06 22.06
CA LEU A 331 3.20 7.04 23.29
C LEU A 331 3.28 8.36 24.08
N PHE A 332 4.41 9.07 24.06
CA PHE A 332 4.60 10.27 24.90
C PHE A 332 3.56 11.38 24.70
N PRO A 333 3.08 11.68 23.47
CA PRO A 333 2.02 12.67 23.28
C PRO A 333 0.69 12.33 23.98
N PHE A 334 0.51 11.07 24.41
CA PHE A 334 -0.72 10.56 25.00
C PHE A 334 -0.61 10.26 26.50
N GLU A 335 0.48 10.66 27.17
CA GLU A 335 0.65 10.47 28.61
C GLU A 335 -0.55 11.00 29.40
N GLY A 336 -1.06 12.20 29.04
CA GLY A 336 -2.23 12.79 29.70
C GLY A 336 -3.58 12.10 29.43
N SER A 337 -3.63 11.15 28.48
CA SER A 337 -4.84 10.37 28.16
C SER A 337 -4.85 8.99 28.82
N LEU A 338 -3.81 8.65 29.58
CA LEU A 338 -3.58 7.36 30.20
C LEU A 338 -3.38 7.54 31.71
N SER A 339 -3.78 6.54 32.50
CA SER A 339 -3.34 6.48 33.90
C SER A 339 -1.83 6.22 33.95
N SER A 340 -1.13 6.63 35.02
CA SER A 340 0.32 6.38 35.14
C SER A 340 0.67 4.89 35.02
N LYS A 341 -0.21 4.00 35.53
CA LYS A 341 -0.03 2.55 35.42
C LYS A 341 -0.23 2.06 33.98
N GLN A 342 -1.25 2.55 33.29
CA GLN A 342 -1.52 2.20 31.88
C GLN A 342 -0.40 2.71 30.98
N PHE A 343 0.09 3.93 31.20
CA PHE A 343 1.19 4.50 30.44
C PHE A 343 2.48 3.68 30.61
N ILE A 344 2.86 3.36 31.84
CA ILE A 344 4.03 2.51 32.12
C ILE A 344 3.85 1.13 31.48
N ALA A 345 2.68 0.51 31.60
CA ALA A 345 2.41 -0.78 30.99
C ALA A 345 2.55 -0.73 29.46
N LEU A 346 2.03 0.30 28.80
CA LEU A 346 2.16 0.47 27.35
C LEU A 346 3.60 0.71 26.91
N LEU A 347 4.40 1.47 27.66
CA LEU A 347 5.82 1.68 27.35
C LEU A 347 6.60 0.36 27.30
N PHE A 348 6.24 -0.63 28.13
CA PHE A 348 6.91 -1.93 28.17
C PHE A 348 6.28 -2.98 27.25
N LEU A 349 4.96 -2.97 27.05
CA LEU A 349 4.27 -4.01 26.28
C LEU A 349 4.18 -3.68 24.80
N LEU A 350 3.86 -2.43 24.45
CA LEU A 350 3.51 -2.09 23.08
C LEU A 350 4.72 -2.14 22.12
N PRO A 351 5.91 -1.57 22.44
CA PRO A 351 7.04 -1.62 21.52
C PRO A 351 7.53 -3.04 21.19
N PRO A 352 7.66 -3.99 22.15
CA PRO A 352 7.95 -5.38 21.81
C PRO A 352 6.88 -6.04 20.94
N VAL A 353 5.59 -5.85 21.27
CA VAL A 353 4.48 -6.46 20.50
C VAL A 353 4.47 -5.95 19.06
N MET A 354 4.60 -4.65 18.85
CA MET A 354 4.62 -4.07 17.50
C MET A 354 5.83 -4.55 16.68
N THR A 355 6.99 -4.66 17.33
CA THR A 355 8.23 -5.13 16.68
C THR A 355 8.13 -6.61 16.29
N LEU A 356 7.59 -7.46 17.17
CA LEU A 356 7.35 -8.87 16.87
C LEU A 356 6.27 -9.03 15.79
N SER A 357 5.25 -8.17 15.80
CA SER A 357 4.18 -8.20 14.80
C SER A 357 4.70 -7.88 13.40
N GLU A 358 5.59 -6.89 13.25
CA GLU A 358 6.26 -6.61 11.97
C GLU A 358 7.11 -7.79 11.50
N ALA A 359 7.86 -8.42 12.42
CA ALA A 359 8.75 -9.51 12.07
C ALA A 359 7.99 -10.77 11.63
N TRP A 360 6.84 -11.07 12.23
CA TRP A 360 6.08 -12.31 12.03
C TRP A 360 4.79 -12.15 11.24
N ALA A 361 4.48 -10.95 10.74
CA ALA A 361 3.23 -10.71 10.04
C ALA A 361 2.93 -11.74 8.94
N PRO A 362 1.65 -12.08 8.70
CA PRO A 362 1.25 -12.87 7.55
C PRO A 362 1.73 -12.21 6.26
N HIS A 363 2.06 -13.03 5.25
CA HIS A 363 2.61 -12.51 4.00
C HIS A 363 1.68 -11.47 3.38
N THR A 364 2.22 -10.28 3.13
CA THR A 364 1.49 -9.20 2.47
C THR A 364 0.27 -8.73 3.28
N TRP A 365 0.23 -9.00 4.59
CA TRP A 365 -0.79 -8.56 5.55
C TRP A 365 -0.13 -7.96 6.82
N ASP A 366 1.04 -7.33 6.64
CA ASP A 366 1.81 -6.62 7.66
C ASP A 366 1.03 -5.47 8.30
N ASN A 367 0.57 -4.53 7.49
CA ASN A 367 -0.18 -3.37 7.97
C ASN A 367 -1.41 -3.72 8.85
N PRO A 368 -2.35 -4.56 8.39
CA PRO A 368 -3.52 -4.89 9.22
C PRO A 368 -3.13 -5.68 10.48
N PHE A 369 -2.11 -6.53 10.41
CA PHE A 369 -1.67 -7.32 11.55
C PHE A 369 -0.98 -6.45 12.63
N ILE A 370 -0.07 -5.56 12.23
CA ILE A 370 0.56 -4.59 13.14
C ILE A 370 -0.52 -3.70 13.78
N THR A 371 -1.47 -3.20 12.99
CA THR A 371 -2.60 -2.41 13.50
C THR A 371 -3.39 -3.20 14.53
N LEU A 372 -3.76 -4.45 14.23
CA LEU A 372 -4.56 -5.31 15.10
C LEU A 372 -3.85 -5.57 16.42
N MET A 373 -2.59 -5.97 16.39
CA MET A 373 -1.83 -6.28 17.60
C MET A 373 -1.62 -5.04 18.46
N GLY A 374 -1.35 -3.88 17.85
CA GLY A 374 -1.27 -2.61 18.57
C GLY A 374 -2.59 -2.23 19.24
N THR A 375 -3.68 -2.31 18.48
CA THR A 375 -5.05 -2.08 18.96
C THR A 375 -5.43 -3.00 20.11
N LEU A 376 -5.19 -4.30 19.99
CA LEU A 376 -5.50 -5.29 21.02
C LEU A 376 -4.68 -5.04 22.29
N THR A 377 -3.42 -4.64 22.16
CA THR A 377 -2.57 -4.31 23.31
C THR A 377 -3.10 -3.09 24.05
N ILE A 378 -3.46 -2.03 23.34
CA ILE A 378 -4.08 -0.83 23.92
C ILE A 378 -5.40 -1.19 24.61
N PHE A 379 -6.25 -1.97 23.95
CA PHE A 379 -7.51 -2.45 24.50
C PHE A 379 -7.30 -3.23 25.80
N MET A 380 -6.38 -4.20 25.82
CA MET A 380 -6.12 -5.02 27.00
C MET A 380 -5.58 -4.18 28.16
N VAL A 381 -4.68 -3.24 27.91
CA VAL A 381 -4.17 -2.38 28.98
C VAL A 381 -5.29 -1.52 29.58
N TYR A 382 -6.20 -1.01 28.75
CA TYR A 382 -7.32 -0.22 29.25
C TYR A 382 -8.30 -0.99 30.13
N GLU A 383 -8.55 -2.26 29.82
CA GLU A 383 -9.55 -3.07 30.54
C GLU A 383 -8.97 -3.79 31.77
N VAL A 384 -7.67 -4.08 31.76
CA VAL A 384 -7.03 -4.89 32.82
C VAL A 384 -6.31 -4.04 33.87
N ILE A 385 -5.86 -2.83 33.53
CA ILE A 385 -5.02 -1.97 34.38
C ILE A 385 -5.71 -0.64 34.65
#